data_AF-A0A543FZ66-F1
#
_entry.id   AF-A0A543FZ66-F1
#
_cell.length_a   1.000
_cell.length_b   1.000
_cell.length_c   1.000
_cell.angle_alpha   90.00
_cell.angle_beta   90.00
_cell.angle_gamma   90.00
#
_symmetry.space_group_name_H-M   'P 1'
#
loop_
_entity.id
_entity.type
_entity.pdbx_description
1 polymer ?
#
loop_
_entity_poly.entity_id
_entity_poly.type
_entity_poly.pdbx_seq_one_letter_code
_entity_poly.pdbx_strand_id
1 'polypeptide(L)'
;MTILELRQYTLHPGRRDELIELFERELVESQEELGARIVGTFRDLADPDRFVWIREFADMTTRLAALSGFYGGPVWKQHRDAANATMIDFDDVLLLEPVGAGFPHAPRAAVAAGAPGSSRVLAVVRTGEGLEPAAPDAERLLGARPVVARTAPFPNDFGALPVRDEQAVVWFASYPDSEAARSARERLDADPGWQTGATAVQLLELEPTPRSALR
;
A
#
# COMPACT_ATOMS: atom_id res chain seq x y z
N MET A 1 12.21 -8.11 11.96
CA MET A 1 11.07 -7.20 12.21
C MET A 1 10.31 -7.09 10.91
N THR A 2 8.99 -7.19 10.95
CA THR A 2 8.14 -7.11 9.75
C THR A 2 8.40 -5.82 8.97
N ILE A 3 8.54 -5.94 7.66
CA ILE A 3 8.76 -4.84 6.73
C ILE A 3 7.56 -4.73 5.80
N LEU A 4 7.10 -3.50 5.60
CA LEU A 4 6.00 -3.15 4.72
C LEU A 4 6.53 -2.26 3.59
N GLU A 5 5.97 -2.41 2.41
CA GLU A 5 6.11 -1.43 1.34
C GLU A 5 4.73 -0.92 0.96
N LEU A 6 4.49 0.38 1.11
CA LEU A 6 3.38 1.07 0.46
C LEU A 6 3.89 1.60 -0.87
N ARG A 7 3.34 1.12 -1.98
CA ARG A 7 3.79 1.42 -3.34
C ARG A 7 2.69 2.14 -4.09
N GLN A 8 3.04 3.24 -4.75
CA GLN A 8 2.13 4.08 -5.50
C GLN A 8 2.71 4.27 -6.92
N TYR A 9 2.01 3.77 -7.93
CA TYR A 9 2.48 3.84 -9.31
C TYR A 9 1.68 4.88 -10.09
N THR A 10 2.38 5.73 -10.83
CA THR A 10 1.79 6.66 -11.78
C THR A 10 1.72 5.96 -13.13
N LEU A 11 0.53 5.86 -13.71
CA LEU A 11 0.28 5.09 -14.92
C LEU A 11 -0.07 6.00 -16.09
N HIS A 12 0.04 5.46 -17.29
CA HIS A 12 -0.51 6.10 -18.46
C HIS A 12 -2.05 6.16 -18.39
N PRO A 13 -2.68 7.22 -18.93
CA PRO A 13 -4.14 7.39 -18.91
C PRO A 13 -4.90 6.15 -19.34
N GLY A 14 -5.80 5.66 -18.47
CA GLY A 14 -6.67 4.51 -18.76
C GLY A 14 -5.99 3.14 -18.75
N ARG A 15 -4.72 3.04 -18.32
CA ARG A 15 -3.95 1.78 -18.27
C ARG A 15 -3.97 1.10 -16.89
N ARG A 16 -4.63 1.72 -15.89
CA ARG A 16 -4.68 1.20 -14.53
C ARG A 16 -5.25 -0.20 -14.42
N ASP A 17 -6.42 -0.44 -15.00
CA ASP A 17 -7.06 -1.75 -14.87
C ASP A 17 -6.30 -2.83 -15.65
N GLU A 18 -5.64 -2.48 -16.76
CA GLU A 18 -4.74 -3.40 -17.47
C GLU A 18 -3.58 -3.86 -16.59
N LEU A 19 -2.94 -2.93 -15.87
CA LEU A 19 -1.87 -3.29 -14.94
C LEU A 19 -2.41 -4.13 -13.77
N ILE A 20 -3.55 -3.76 -13.20
CA ILE A 20 -4.17 -4.51 -12.09
C ILE A 20 -4.45 -5.96 -12.53
N GLU A 21 -5.05 -6.16 -13.71
CA GLU A 21 -5.35 -7.50 -14.23
C GLU A 21 -4.08 -8.34 -14.43
N LEU A 22 -3.04 -7.76 -15.03
CA LEU A 22 -1.75 -8.44 -15.20
C LEU A 22 -1.12 -8.77 -13.85
N PHE A 23 -1.11 -7.80 -12.92
CA PHE A 23 -0.50 -7.92 -11.61
C PHE A 23 -1.18 -9.02 -10.79
N GLU A 24 -2.51 -8.99 -10.70
CA GLU A 24 -3.30 -9.97 -9.96
C GLU A 24 -3.24 -11.38 -10.57
N ARG A 25 -3.09 -11.50 -11.89
CA ARG A 25 -3.07 -12.81 -12.55
C ARG A 25 -1.69 -13.48 -12.52
N GLU A 26 -0.63 -12.71 -12.73
CA GLU A 26 0.72 -13.27 -12.98
C GLU A 26 1.72 -12.96 -11.85
N LEU A 27 1.57 -11.82 -11.16
CA LEU A 27 2.62 -11.25 -10.31
C LEU A 27 2.38 -11.40 -8.81
N VAL A 28 1.13 -11.64 -8.38
CA VAL A 28 0.82 -11.83 -6.96
C VAL A 28 1.44 -13.13 -6.45
N GLU A 29 0.98 -14.28 -6.93
CA GLU A 29 1.41 -15.59 -6.42
C GLU A 29 2.93 -15.81 -6.58
N SER A 30 3.50 -15.37 -7.70
CA SER A 30 4.94 -15.53 -7.97
C SER A 30 5.83 -14.72 -7.02
N GLN A 31 5.34 -13.60 -6.47
CA GLN A 31 6.04 -12.90 -5.38
C GLN A 31 5.85 -13.61 -4.04
N GLU A 32 4.66 -14.17 -3.80
CA GLU A 32 4.35 -14.83 -2.54
C GLU A 32 5.09 -16.14 -2.33
N GLU A 33 5.27 -16.91 -3.40
CA GLU A 33 6.12 -18.10 -3.42
C GLU A 33 7.57 -17.79 -3.03
N LEU A 34 8.00 -16.53 -3.18
CA LEU A 34 9.34 -16.06 -2.84
C LEU A 34 9.42 -15.37 -1.47
N GLY A 35 8.34 -15.40 -0.68
CA GLY A 35 8.31 -14.89 0.70
C GLY A 35 7.79 -13.46 0.86
N ALA A 36 7.26 -12.86 -0.20
CA ALA A 36 6.41 -11.67 -0.05
C ALA A 36 5.01 -12.06 0.45
N ARG A 37 4.27 -11.11 1.00
CA ARG A 37 2.83 -11.23 1.22
C ARG A 37 2.14 -10.02 0.62
N ILE A 38 1.26 -10.23 -0.35
CA ILE A 38 0.49 -9.12 -0.93
C ILE A 38 -0.69 -8.83 -0.01
N VAL A 39 -0.57 -7.75 0.77
CA VAL A 39 -1.56 -7.31 1.75
C VAL A 39 -2.82 -6.79 1.04
N GLY A 40 -2.64 -6.02 -0.03
CA GLY A 40 -3.74 -5.51 -0.81
C GLY A 40 -3.30 -4.75 -2.04
N THR A 41 -4.23 -4.62 -2.96
CA THR A 41 -4.10 -3.95 -4.25
C THR A 41 -5.33 -3.08 -4.42
N PHE A 42 -5.14 -1.85 -4.88
CA PHE A 42 -6.16 -0.81 -4.77
C PHE A 42 -6.19 0.11 -5.98
N ARG A 43 -7.40 0.57 -6.30
CA ARG A 43 -7.62 1.76 -7.12
C ARG A 43 -7.64 2.98 -6.20
N ASP A 44 -6.90 4.01 -6.56
CA ASP A 44 -7.12 5.33 -5.95
C ASP A 44 -8.40 5.95 -6.56
N LEU A 45 -9.32 6.39 -5.70
CA LEU A 45 -10.58 7.02 -6.10
C LEU A 45 -10.39 8.49 -6.49
N ALA A 46 -9.36 9.15 -5.99
CA ALA A 46 -9.03 10.53 -6.34
C ALA A 46 -8.17 10.63 -7.62
N ASP A 47 -7.50 9.54 -7.99
CA ASP A 47 -6.55 9.50 -9.11
C ASP A 47 -6.79 8.26 -9.99
N PRO A 48 -7.47 8.39 -11.15
CA PRO A 48 -7.82 7.26 -12.01
C PRO A 48 -6.60 6.56 -12.62
N ASP A 49 -5.46 7.24 -12.65
CA ASP A 49 -4.22 6.74 -13.26
C ASP A 49 -3.20 6.30 -12.20
N ARG A 50 -3.63 6.12 -10.94
CA ARG A 50 -2.79 5.60 -9.86
C ARG A 50 -3.18 4.18 -9.47
N PHE A 51 -2.17 3.31 -9.39
CA PHE A 51 -2.28 1.99 -8.79
C PHE A 51 -1.53 1.96 -7.46
N VAL A 52 -2.23 1.63 -6.38
CA VAL A 52 -1.66 1.55 -5.03
C VAL A 52 -1.67 0.10 -4.57
N TRP A 53 -0.59 -0.36 -3.96
CA TRP A 53 -0.54 -1.69 -3.38
C TRP A 53 0.40 -1.77 -2.19
N ILE A 54 0.14 -2.75 -1.34
CA ILE A 54 0.90 -2.99 -0.11
C ILE A 54 1.41 -4.42 -0.14
N ARG A 55 2.70 -4.58 0.12
CA ARG A 55 3.29 -5.89 0.40
C ARG A 55 4.06 -5.89 1.69
N GLU A 56 4.16 -7.07 2.28
CA GLU A 56 4.82 -7.33 3.54
C GLU A 56 5.89 -8.41 3.40
N PHE A 57 6.94 -8.30 4.19
CA PHE A 57 7.99 -9.30 4.38
C PHE A 57 8.22 -9.54 5.88
N ALA A 58 8.70 -10.73 6.23
CA ALA A 58 9.04 -11.06 7.62
C ALA A 58 10.17 -10.16 8.18
N ASP A 59 11.13 -9.80 7.33
CA ASP A 59 12.26 -8.92 7.62
C ASP A 59 12.98 -8.44 6.34
N MET A 60 13.99 -7.58 6.51
CA MET A 60 14.82 -7.06 5.41
C MET A 60 15.56 -8.16 4.65
N THR A 61 16.01 -9.21 5.33
CA THR A 61 16.70 -10.34 4.66
C THR A 61 15.75 -11.09 3.73
N THR A 62 14.54 -11.37 4.20
CA THR A 62 13.47 -12.00 3.42
C THR A 62 13.06 -11.09 2.26
N ARG A 63 12.92 -9.77 2.51
CA ARG A 63 12.68 -8.77 1.46
C ARG A 63 13.74 -8.88 0.37
N LEU A 64 15.03 -8.73 0.69
CA LEU A 64 16.10 -8.74 -0.30
C LEU A 64 16.10 -10.03 -1.14
N ALA A 65 15.94 -11.19 -0.49
CA ALA A 65 15.87 -12.48 -1.18
C ALA A 65 14.66 -12.56 -2.12
N ALA A 66 13.48 -12.18 -1.65
CA ALA A 66 12.25 -12.18 -2.43
C ALA A 66 12.34 -11.25 -3.65
N LEU A 67 12.83 -10.03 -3.46
CA LEU A 67 13.00 -9.05 -4.54
C LEU A 67 14.02 -9.54 -5.57
N SER A 68 15.17 -10.03 -5.13
CA SER A 68 16.21 -10.54 -6.02
C SER A 68 15.70 -11.73 -6.83
N GLY A 69 14.98 -12.65 -6.19
CA GLY A 69 14.37 -13.81 -6.84
C GLY A 69 13.31 -13.40 -7.86
N PHE A 70 12.41 -12.49 -7.50
CA PHE A 70 11.30 -12.10 -8.35
C PHE A 70 11.78 -11.31 -9.58
N TYR A 71 12.52 -10.22 -9.37
CA TYR A 71 12.98 -9.35 -10.45
C TYR A 71 14.09 -9.99 -11.30
N GLY A 72 14.84 -10.95 -10.75
CA GLY A 72 15.77 -11.79 -11.52
C GLY A 72 15.11 -13.00 -12.20
N GLY A 73 13.87 -13.31 -11.83
CA GLY A 73 13.16 -14.55 -12.16
C GLY A 73 12.50 -14.56 -13.54
N PRO A 74 12.06 -15.75 -13.99
CA PRO A 74 11.46 -15.92 -15.32
C PRO A 74 10.09 -15.24 -15.45
N VAL A 75 9.26 -15.24 -14.39
CA VAL A 75 7.92 -14.62 -14.42
C VAL A 75 8.03 -13.12 -14.67
N TRP A 76 8.87 -12.41 -13.90
CA TRP A 76 9.09 -10.99 -14.17
C TRP A 76 9.67 -10.76 -15.58
N LYS A 77 10.68 -11.54 -16.00
CA LYS A 77 11.26 -11.41 -17.36
C LYS A 77 10.22 -11.58 -18.47
N GLN A 78 9.23 -12.45 -18.27
CA GLN A 78 8.16 -12.70 -19.23
C GLN A 78 7.15 -11.54 -19.28
N HIS A 79 6.81 -10.94 -18.14
CA HIS A 79 5.71 -9.98 -18.03
C HIS A 79 6.14 -8.51 -17.90
N ARG A 80 7.42 -8.23 -17.63
CA ARG A 80 7.92 -6.87 -17.35
C ARG A 80 7.66 -5.89 -18.47
N ASP A 81 7.72 -6.31 -19.74
CA ASP A 81 7.54 -5.39 -20.86
C ASP A 81 6.08 -4.90 -20.94
N ALA A 82 5.13 -5.82 -20.71
CA ALA A 82 3.71 -5.47 -20.61
C ALA A 82 3.42 -4.60 -19.39
N ALA A 83 3.98 -4.94 -18.22
CA ALA A 83 3.81 -4.14 -17.01
C ALA A 83 4.40 -2.73 -17.18
N ASN A 84 5.64 -2.62 -17.64
CA ASN A 84 6.34 -1.35 -17.82
C ASN A 84 5.66 -0.45 -18.85
N ALA A 85 5.05 -1.02 -19.90
CA ALA A 85 4.30 -0.24 -20.89
C ALA A 85 3.07 0.50 -20.31
N THR A 86 2.61 0.12 -19.11
CA THR A 86 1.51 0.81 -18.42
C THR A 86 1.98 1.93 -17.48
N MET A 87 3.25 1.92 -17.07
CA MET A 87 3.77 2.76 -15.98
C MET A 87 4.55 3.97 -16.52
N ILE A 88 4.25 5.14 -15.97
CA ILE A 88 5.09 6.34 -16.09
C ILE A 88 6.14 6.33 -14.97
N ASP A 89 5.71 5.99 -13.76
CA ASP A 89 6.54 5.99 -12.55
C ASP A 89 6.13 4.85 -11.60
N PHE A 90 7.13 4.26 -10.93
CA PHE A 90 6.99 3.16 -9.98
C PHE A 90 7.82 3.37 -8.69
N ASP A 91 8.41 4.55 -8.49
CA ASP A 91 9.39 4.82 -7.43
C ASP A 91 8.84 5.48 -6.15
N ASP A 92 7.56 5.92 -6.14
CA ASP A 92 6.86 6.38 -4.93
C ASP A 92 6.55 5.18 -4.02
N VAL A 93 7.56 4.84 -3.22
CA VAL A 93 7.58 3.69 -2.32
C VAL A 93 8.01 4.15 -0.94
N LEU A 94 7.18 3.88 0.07
CA LEU A 94 7.56 3.99 1.47
C LEU A 94 7.98 2.62 2.01
N LEU A 95 9.19 2.54 2.56
CA LEU A 95 9.67 1.38 3.32
C LEU A 95 9.32 1.57 4.80
N LEU A 96 8.44 0.73 5.31
CA LEU A 96 7.78 0.93 6.60
C LEU A 96 7.94 -0.28 7.53
N GLU A 97 7.77 -0.07 8.83
CA GLU A 97 7.55 -1.12 9.83
C GLU A 97 6.24 -0.83 10.60
N PRO A 98 5.47 -1.86 10.98
CA PRO A 98 4.27 -1.66 11.79
C PRO A 98 4.62 -1.23 13.22
N VAL A 99 3.81 -0.35 13.79
CA VAL A 99 3.89 0.08 15.19
C VAL A 99 2.83 -0.67 15.98
N GLY A 100 3.24 -1.75 16.64
CA GLY A 100 2.35 -2.65 17.35
C GLY A 100 1.81 -3.76 16.46
N ALA A 101 0.50 -3.87 16.33
CA ALA A 101 -0.12 -4.91 15.51
C ALA A 101 -0.01 -4.56 14.01
N GLY A 102 0.52 -5.49 13.21
CA GLY A 102 0.51 -5.39 11.76
C GLY A 102 -0.84 -5.76 11.14
N PHE A 103 -0.87 -5.89 9.82
CA PHE A 103 -2.08 -6.30 9.12
C PHE A 103 -2.49 -7.73 9.48
N PRO A 104 -3.79 -7.99 9.68
CA PRO A 104 -4.27 -9.34 9.92
C PRO A 104 -3.97 -10.24 8.70
N HIS A 105 -3.73 -11.52 8.96
CA HIS A 105 -3.68 -12.51 7.90
C HIS A 105 -5.11 -12.88 7.52
N ALA A 106 -5.52 -12.48 6.31
CA ALA A 106 -6.80 -12.83 5.72
C ALA A 106 -6.57 -13.60 4.41
N PRO A 107 -7.37 -14.63 4.12
CA PRO A 107 -7.27 -15.33 2.84
C PRO A 107 -7.63 -14.39 1.69
N ARG A 108 -6.86 -14.48 0.60
CA ARG A 108 -7.12 -13.77 -0.64
C ARG A 108 -8.18 -14.50 -1.47
N ALA A 109 -9.01 -13.73 -2.19
CA ALA A 109 -9.92 -14.32 -3.16
C ALA A 109 -9.16 -14.91 -4.38
N ALA A 110 -9.75 -15.93 -5.01
CA ALA A 110 -9.20 -16.56 -6.21
C ALA A 110 -9.22 -15.58 -7.41
N VAL A 111 -8.46 -15.89 -8.47
CA VAL A 111 -8.35 -15.05 -9.69
C VAL A 111 -9.71 -14.77 -10.35
N ALA A 112 -10.68 -15.66 -10.19
CA ALA A 112 -12.05 -15.50 -10.71
C ALA A 112 -13.02 -14.78 -9.74
N ALA A 113 -12.51 -14.12 -8.70
CA ALA A 113 -13.33 -13.28 -7.84
C ALA A 113 -13.97 -12.18 -8.69
N GLY A 114 -15.30 -12.01 -8.56
CA GLY A 114 -16.08 -11.08 -9.37
C GLY A 114 -15.81 -9.60 -9.08
N ALA A 115 -16.85 -8.77 -9.09
CA ALA A 115 -16.69 -7.33 -8.89
C ALA A 115 -16.07 -6.97 -7.51
N PRO A 116 -15.38 -5.82 -7.40
CA PRO A 116 -14.95 -5.28 -6.12
C PRO A 116 -16.09 -5.22 -5.10
N GLY A 117 -15.78 -5.47 -3.83
CA GLY A 117 -16.73 -5.31 -2.74
C GLY A 117 -17.09 -3.84 -2.48
N SER A 118 -18.07 -3.60 -1.61
CA SER A 118 -18.43 -2.24 -1.18
C SER A 118 -17.33 -1.54 -0.38
N SER A 119 -16.40 -2.31 0.17
CA SER A 119 -15.48 -1.85 1.20
C SER A 119 -14.47 -0.82 0.70
N ARG A 120 -13.90 -0.06 1.63
CA ARG A 120 -12.98 1.05 1.36
C ARG A 120 -11.83 1.03 2.34
N VAL A 121 -10.66 1.44 1.88
CA VAL A 121 -9.49 1.64 2.73
C VAL A 121 -9.10 3.11 2.66
N LEU A 122 -8.82 3.71 3.82
CA LEU A 122 -8.20 5.03 3.90
C LEU A 122 -6.76 4.84 4.37
N ALA A 123 -5.79 5.30 3.58
CA ALA A 123 -4.42 5.45 4.03
C ALA A 123 -4.09 6.93 4.24
N VAL A 124 -3.72 7.29 5.47
CA VAL A 124 -3.29 8.64 5.85
C VAL A 124 -1.78 8.64 5.96
N VAL A 125 -1.09 9.23 4.98
CA VAL A 125 0.37 9.34 4.94
C VAL A 125 0.76 10.72 5.46
N ARG A 126 1.54 10.76 6.54
CA ARG A 126 2.10 11.98 7.12
C ARG A 126 3.61 11.91 6.99
N THR A 127 4.25 12.90 6.38
CA THR A 127 5.71 12.97 6.28
C THR A 127 6.27 14.16 7.05
N GLY A 128 7.44 13.99 7.66
CA GLY A 128 8.05 15.00 8.53
C GLY A 128 8.94 14.36 9.59
N GLU A 129 9.90 15.14 10.10
CA GLU A 129 10.80 14.70 11.15
C GLU A 129 10.10 14.67 12.52
N GLY A 130 10.41 13.65 13.33
CA GLY A 130 9.89 13.57 14.70
C GLY A 130 8.39 13.31 14.79
N LEU A 131 7.79 12.78 13.71
CA LEU A 131 6.39 12.38 13.72
C LEU A 131 6.16 11.21 14.67
N GLU A 132 5.31 11.43 15.67
CA GLU A 132 4.87 10.35 16.53
C GLU A 132 3.90 9.41 15.78
N PRO A 133 4.15 8.09 15.80
CA PRO A 133 3.36 7.12 15.03
C PRO A 133 1.93 7.01 15.55
N ALA A 134 1.76 7.14 16.86
CA ALA A 134 0.46 7.19 17.50
C ALA A 134 0.11 8.66 17.75
N ALA A 135 -0.64 9.29 16.85
CA ALA A 135 -1.56 10.31 17.33
C ALA A 135 -2.58 9.54 18.17
N PRO A 136 -2.73 9.78 19.49
CA PRO A 136 -3.82 9.19 20.28
C PRO A 136 -5.21 9.41 19.63
N ASP A 137 -5.28 10.38 18.71
CA ASP A 137 -6.43 10.70 17.88
C ASP A 137 -6.67 9.77 16.68
N ALA A 138 -5.74 8.92 16.25
CA ALA A 138 -5.87 8.19 14.99
C ALA A 138 -7.13 7.30 14.96
N GLU A 139 -7.37 6.49 15.98
CA GLU A 139 -8.59 5.65 16.07
C GLU A 139 -9.86 6.50 16.22
N ARG A 140 -9.80 7.59 16.99
CA ARG A 140 -10.92 8.54 17.16
C ARG A 140 -11.30 9.21 15.84
N LEU A 141 -10.33 9.72 15.11
CA LEU A 141 -10.51 10.43 13.85
C LEU A 141 -10.96 9.48 12.75
N LEU A 142 -10.30 8.33 12.64
CA LEU A 142 -10.65 7.32 11.64
C LEU A 142 -11.97 6.62 11.98
N GLY A 143 -12.37 6.58 13.26
CA GLY A 143 -13.56 5.85 13.73
C GLY A 143 -13.46 4.34 13.55
N ALA A 144 -12.25 3.84 13.40
CA ALA A 144 -11.90 2.44 13.24
C ALA A 144 -10.47 2.23 13.76
N ARG A 145 -10.16 1.03 14.26
CA ARG A 145 -8.81 0.70 14.75
C ARG A 145 -7.85 0.59 13.56
N PRO A 146 -6.86 1.51 13.42
CA PRO A 146 -5.97 1.48 12.27
C PRO A 146 -4.81 0.50 12.47
N VAL A 147 -4.23 0.05 11.36
CA VAL A 147 -2.84 -0.39 11.35
C VAL A 147 -1.97 0.86 11.22
N VAL A 148 -1.03 1.03 12.15
CA VAL A 148 -0.09 2.14 12.15
C VAL A 148 1.26 1.62 11.68
N ALA A 149 1.89 2.34 10.78
CA ALA A 149 3.26 2.05 10.33
C ALA A 149 4.09 3.33 10.34
N ARG A 150 5.41 3.19 10.43
CA ARG A 150 6.36 4.30 10.33
C ARG A 150 7.51 3.91 9.42
N THR A 151 8.29 4.87 8.92
CA THR A 151 9.52 4.58 8.15
C THR A 151 10.39 3.58 8.89
N ALA A 152 10.75 2.49 8.22
CA ALA A 152 11.61 1.48 8.80
C ALA A 152 13.01 2.07 9.02
N PRO A 153 13.69 1.79 10.14
CA PRO A 153 15.01 2.34 10.44
C PRO A 153 16.14 1.61 9.67
N PHE A 154 15.88 1.21 8.43
CA PHE A 154 16.79 0.46 7.58
C PHE A 154 16.97 1.16 6.24
N PRO A 155 18.18 1.19 5.68
CA PRO A 155 18.39 1.67 4.32
C PRO A 155 17.75 0.70 3.32
N ASN A 156 17.45 1.20 2.12
CA ASN A 156 17.05 0.33 1.02
C ASN A 156 18.22 -0.54 0.58
N ASP A 157 18.08 -1.85 0.74
CA ASP A 157 19.05 -2.86 0.34
C ASP A 157 18.85 -3.40 -1.09
N PHE A 158 17.81 -2.93 -1.79
CA PHE A 158 17.50 -3.31 -3.17
C PHE A 158 17.43 -2.07 -4.08
N GLY A 159 18.59 -1.58 -4.51
CA GLY A 159 18.72 -0.31 -5.23
C GLY A 159 18.02 -0.23 -6.60
N ALA A 160 17.62 -1.36 -7.20
CA ALA A 160 16.84 -1.36 -8.44
C ALA A 160 15.40 -0.86 -8.27
N LEU A 161 14.89 -0.81 -7.03
CA LEU A 161 13.63 -0.18 -6.67
C LEU A 161 13.93 0.93 -5.66
N PRO A 162 13.99 2.19 -6.10
CA PRO A 162 14.12 3.32 -5.20
C PRO A 162 12.98 3.33 -4.18
N VAL A 163 13.26 3.91 -3.02
CA VAL A 163 12.28 4.19 -1.98
C VAL A 163 12.52 5.63 -1.53
N ARG A 164 11.45 6.25 -1.04
CA ARG A 164 11.46 7.57 -0.44
C ARG A 164 12.34 7.59 0.80
N ASP A 165 13.09 8.67 0.97
CA ASP A 165 14.09 8.81 2.04
C ASP A 165 13.56 9.62 3.25
N GLU A 166 12.42 10.30 3.11
CA GLU A 166 11.81 11.03 4.19
C GLU A 166 11.17 10.15 5.27
N GLN A 167 11.10 10.69 6.49
CA GLN A 167 10.35 10.06 7.58
C GLN A 167 8.85 10.18 7.33
N ALA A 168 8.14 9.08 7.56
CA ALA A 168 6.70 8.96 7.37
C ALA A 168 6.06 8.17 8.52
N VAL A 169 4.82 8.54 8.83
CA VAL A 169 3.86 7.76 9.62
C VAL A 169 2.63 7.55 8.75
N VAL A 170 2.17 6.30 8.66
CA VAL A 170 1.01 5.91 7.86
C VAL A 170 -0.03 5.23 8.73
N TRP A 171 -1.29 5.66 8.62
CA TRP A 171 -2.44 4.99 9.21
C TRP A 171 -3.27 4.34 8.13
N PHE A 172 -3.59 3.05 8.29
CA PHE A 172 -4.47 2.32 7.40
C PHE A 172 -5.73 1.91 8.15
N ALA A 173 -6.91 2.31 7.65
CA ALA A 173 -8.20 1.91 8.19
C ALA A 173 -9.10 1.34 7.09
N SER A 174 -9.77 0.23 7.40
CA SER A 174 -10.75 -0.40 6.53
C SER A 174 -12.18 -0.06 6.96
N TYR A 175 -13.07 0.07 5.98
CA TYR A 175 -14.47 0.43 6.15
C TYR A 175 -15.37 -0.50 5.33
N PRO A 176 -16.57 -0.85 5.82
CA PRO A 176 -17.47 -1.76 5.10
C PRO A 176 -18.01 -1.17 3.79
N ASP A 177 -18.06 0.15 3.68
CA ASP A 177 -18.59 0.86 2.52
C ASP A 177 -18.05 2.31 2.39
N SER A 178 -18.46 2.96 1.30
CA SER A 178 -18.12 4.36 1.02
C SER A 178 -18.71 5.39 2.00
N GLU A 179 -19.80 5.07 2.68
CA GLU A 179 -20.42 6.00 3.65
C GLU A 179 -19.63 6.04 4.96
N ALA A 180 -19.21 4.87 5.43
CA ALA A 180 -18.34 4.76 6.60
C ALA A 180 -16.97 5.42 6.35
N ALA A 181 -16.38 5.24 5.16
CA ALA A 181 -15.13 5.91 4.79
C ALA A 181 -15.29 7.43 4.69
N ARG A 182 -16.39 7.92 4.09
CA ARG A 182 -16.70 9.36 4.02
C ARG A 182 -16.84 9.97 5.41
N SER A 183 -17.49 9.27 6.34
CA SER A 183 -17.63 9.72 7.72
C SER A 183 -16.28 9.89 8.43
N ALA A 184 -15.30 9.03 8.12
CA ALA A 184 -13.94 9.19 8.62
C ALA A 184 -13.22 10.38 8.00
N ARG A 185 -13.41 10.59 6.69
CA ARG A 185 -12.87 11.76 5.98
C ARG A 185 -13.41 13.07 6.58
N GLU A 186 -14.71 13.16 6.82
CA GLU A 186 -15.35 14.32 7.44
C GLU A 186 -14.79 14.61 8.84
N ARG A 187 -14.48 13.58 9.64
CA ARG A 187 -13.83 13.76 10.95
C ARG A 187 -12.41 14.29 10.83
N LEU A 188 -11.62 13.81 9.87
CA LEU A 188 -10.27 14.34 9.60
C LEU A 188 -10.31 15.79 9.13
N ASP A 189 -11.28 16.15 8.29
CA ASP A 189 -11.43 17.51 7.78
C ASP A 189 -11.92 18.48 8.87
N ALA A 190 -12.76 18.01 9.80
CA ALA A 190 -13.26 18.81 10.93
C ALA A 190 -12.22 19.07 12.03
N ASP A 191 -11.17 18.25 12.11
CA ASP A 191 -10.14 18.33 13.15
C ASP A 191 -8.75 18.31 12.51
N PRO A 192 -8.26 19.42 11.92
CA PRO A 192 -6.98 19.45 11.22
C PRO A 192 -5.76 19.29 12.15
N GLY A 193 -5.97 19.19 13.47
CA GLY A 193 -4.90 19.07 14.46
C GLY A 193 -3.98 17.88 14.21
N TRP A 194 -4.48 16.79 13.59
CA TRP A 194 -3.68 15.62 13.22
C TRP A 194 -2.57 15.91 12.20
N GLN A 195 -2.69 17.00 11.44
CA GLN A 195 -1.67 17.42 10.47
C GLN A 195 -0.48 18.11 11.14
N THR A 196 -0.63 18.55 12.39
CA THR A 196 0.41 19.28 13.13
C THR A 196 1.72 18.49 13.17
N GLY A 197 2.82 19.17 12.85
CA GLY A 197 4.17 18.62 12.81
C GLY A 197 4.53 17.88 11.52
N ALA A 198 3.56 17.56 10.65
CA ALA A 198 3.85 17.00 9.34
C ALA A 198 4.27 18.12 8.38
N THR A 199 5.34 17.87 7.62
CA THR A 199 5.76 18.69 6.48
C THR A 199 4.78 18.54 5.32
N ALA A 200 4.26 17.33 5.10
CA ALA A 200 3.22 17.07 4.11
C ALA A 200 2.28 15.96 4.57
N VAL A 201 1.05 16.01 4.06
CA VAL A 201 0.03 14.98 4.28
C VAL A 201 -0.57 14.56 2.95
N GLN A 202 -0.84 13.25 2.82
CA GLN A 202 -1.51 12.66 1.68
C GLN A 202 -2.59 11.71 2.19
N LEU A 203 -3.79 11.83 1.63
CA LEU A 203 -4.92 10.95 1.90
C LEU A 203 -5.17 10.10 0.65
N LEU A 204 -5.08 8.78 0.81
CA LEU A 204 -5.38 7.83 -0.24
C LEU A 204 -6.73 7.18 0.06
N GLU A 205 -7.74 7.50 -0.75
CA GLU A 205 -9.06 6.88 -0.71
C GLU A 205 -9.06 5.69 -1.67
N LEU A 206 -8.97 4.49 -1.09
CA LEU A 206 -8.63 3.28 -1.83
C LEU A 206 -9.86 2.37 -1.96
N GLU A 207 -10.17 2.01 -3.19
CA GLU A 207 -11.08 0.89 -3.49
C GLU A 207 -10.25 -0.39 -3.65
N PRO A 208 -10.45 -1.40 -2.77
CA PRO A 208 -9.79 -2.68 -2.90
C PRO A 208 -10.18 -3.36 -4.22
N THR A 209 -9.20 -3.90 -4.93
CA THR A 209 -9.46 -4.75 -6.10
C THR A 209 -10.11 -6.08 -5.66
N PRO A 210 -10.71 -6.86 -6.59
CA PRO A 210 -11.41 -8.11 -6.23
C PRO A 210 -10.57 -9.09 -5.40
N ARG A 211 -9.25 -9.10 -5.61
CA ARG A 211 -8.32 -9.96 -4.89
C ARG A 211 -7.57 -9.24 -3.78
N SER A 212 -7.94 -8.04 -3.36
CA SER A 212 -7.31 -7.45 -2.18
C SER A 212 -7.64 -8.25 -0.92
N ALA A 213 -6.65 -8.58 -0.10
CA ALA A 213 -6.88 -9.24 1.19
C ALA A 213 -7.30 -8.23 2.27
N LEU A 214 -6.69 -7.04 2.27
CA LEU A 214 -7.14 -5.89 3.03
C LEU A 214 -8.36 -5.26 2.36
N ARG A 215 -9.48 -5.30 3.07
CA ARG A 215 -10.79 -4.84 2.61
C ARG A 215 -11.52 -4.18 3.75
#